data_AF-A0A2D3VZI0-F1
#
_entry.id   AF-A0A2D3VZI0-F1
#
_cell.length_a   1.000
_cell.length_b   1.000
_cell.length_c   1.000
_cell.angle_alpha   90.00
_cell.angle_beta   90.00
_cell.angle_gamma   90.00
#
_symmetry.space_group_name_H-M   'P 1'
#
loop_
_entity.id
_entity.type
_entity.pdbx_description
1 polymer ?
#
loop_
_entity_poly.entity_id
_entity_poly.type
_entity_poly.pdbx_seq_one_letter_code
_entity_poly.pdbx_strand_id
1 'polypeptide(L)' 'MSAKMKIKKGDSVKVIAGDDKGKVAKVLKVLPKTSQVVVEGCKVAKKAIKPNDKNPNGGFANKEMPIHISNVAKVEAE' A
#
# COMPACT_ATOMS: atom_id res chain seq x y z
N MET A 1 -7.49 -15.44 -15.87
CA MET A 1 -7.43 -14.22 -16.71
C MET A 1 -6.64 -13.16 -15.96
N SER A 2 -5.56 -12.64 -16.55
CA SER A 2 -4.72 -11.62 -15.90
C SER A 2 -5.31 -10.24 -16.14
N ALA A 3 -5.81 -9.59 -15.08
CA ALA A 3 -6.23 -8.19 -15.16
C ALA A 3 -5.04 -7.32 -15.57
N LYS A 4 -5.20 -6.55 -16.64
CA LYS A 4 -4.19 -5.58 -17.12
C LYS A 4 -4.08 -4.46 -16.08
N MET A 5 -3.14 -4.60 -15.15
CA MET A 5 -2.85 -3.54 -14.18
C MET A 5 -2.03 -2.45 -14.83
N LYS A 6 -2.51 -1.21 -14.72
CA LYS A 6 -1.85 -0.01 -15.24
C LYS A 6 -0.68 0.47 -14.37
N ILE A 7 -0.52 -0.11 -13.18
CA ILE A 7 0.43 0.32 -12.14
C ILE A 7 1.42 -0.81 -11.88
N LYS A 8 2.71 -0.50 -11.86
CA LYS A 8 3.80 -1.41 -11.54
C LYS A 8 4.42 -1.08 -10.18
N LYS A 9 5.16 -2.04 -9.63
CA LYS A 9 5.98 -1.80 -8.43
C LYS A 9 7.04 -0.74 -8.76
N GLY A 10 7.16 0.28 -7.91
CA GLY A 10 8.10 1.39 -8.09
C GLY A 10 7.49 2.64 -8.74
N ASP A 11 6.26 2.57 -9.27
CA ASP A 11 5.57 3.76 -9.78
C ASP A 11 5.22 4.72 -8.64
N SER A 12 5.29 6.01 -8.92
CA SER A 12 4.74 7.06 -8.06
C SER A 12 3.23 7.18 -8.31
N VAL A 13 2.45 7.10 -7.25
CA VAL A 13 0.99 7.20 -7.31
C VAL A 13 0.48 8.23 -6.31
N LYS A 14 -0.59 8.92 -6.69
CA LYS A 14 -1.36 9.80 -5.83
C LYS A 14 -2.66 9.14 -5.44
N VAL A 15 -2.99 9.19 -4.15
CA VAL A 15 -4.29 8.74 -3.66
C VAL A 15 -5.36 9.77 -4.04
N ILE A 16 -6.36 9.34 -4.80
CA ILE A 16 -7.46 10.17 -5.30
C ILE A 16 -8.59 10.23 -4.28
N ALA A 17 -8.82 9.12 -3.56
CA ALA A 17 -9.95 8.91 -2.67
C ALA A 17 -9.58 8.08 -1.43
N GLY A 18 -10.28 8.33 -0.33
CA GLY A 18 -10.04 7.70 0.99
C GLY A 18 -9.42 8.66 2.01
N ASP A 19 -9.09 8.13 3.19
CA ASP A 19 -8.52 8.90 4.31
C ASP A 19 -7.17 9.55 3.96
N ASP A 20 -6.41 8.95 3.05
CA ASP A 20 -5.10 9.40 2.61
C ASP A 20 -5.14 10.25 1.32
N LYS A 21 -6.30 10.82 0.98
CA LYS A 21 -6.49 11.61 -0.24
C LYS A 21 -5.45 12.73 -0.37
N GLY A 22 -4.82 12.80 -1.54
CA GLY A 22 -3.84 13.83 -1.88
C GLY A 22 -2.38 13.43 -1.62
N LYS A 23 -2.12 12.37 -0.85
CA LYS A 23 -0.76 11.88 -0.64
C LYS A 23 -0.18 11.29 -1.93
N VAL A 24 1.07 11.64 -2.22
CA VAL A 24 1.86 11.08 -3.31
C VAL A 24 2.92 10.21 -2.70
N ALA A 25 2.99 8.96 -3.13
CA ALA A 25 3.92 7.98 -2.59
C ALA A 25 4.22 6.87 -3.61
N LYS A 26 5.24 6.06 -3.31
CA LYS A 26 5.69 4.97 -4.18
C LYS A 26 4.91 3.69 -3.91
N VAL A 27 4.73 2.91 -4.96
CA VAL A 27 4.11 1.57 -4.88
C VAL A 27 5.14 0.55 -4.44
N LEU A 28 4.98 0.00 -3.23
CA LEU A 28 5.84 -1.04 -2.67
C LEU A 28 5.51 -2.43 -3.21
N LYS A 29 4.22 -2.71 -3.38
CA LYS A 29 3.76 -4.01 -3.87
C LYS A 29 2.47 -3.88 -4.64
N VAL A 30 2.36 -4.66 -5.70
CA VAL A 30 1.16 -4.78 -6.52
C VAL A 30 0.58 -6.19 -6.33
N LEU A 31 -0.72 -6.29 -6.05
CA LEU A 31 -1.45 -7.54 -5.86
C LEU A 31 -2.42 -7.73 -7.05
N PRO A 32 -1.96 -8.31 -8.16
CA PRO A 32 -2.76 -8.45 -9.39
C PRO A 32 -3.99 -9.33 -9.24
N LYS A 33 -3.98 -10.27 -8.30
CA LYS A 33 -5.12 -11.16 -8.03
C LYS A 33 -6.31 -10.44 -7.42
N THR A 34 -6.07 -9.40 -6.61
CA THR A 34 -7.11 -8.69 -5.85
C THR A 34 -7.30 -7.24 -6.30
N SER A 35 -6.68 -6.82 -7.41
CA SER A 35 -6.77 -5.44 -7.90
C SER A 35 -6.31 -4.39 -6.90
N GLN A 36 -5.33 -4.73 -6.07
CA GLN A 36 -4.86 -3.91 -4.95
C GLN A 36 -3.39 -3.53 -5.09
N VAL A 37 -3.03 -2.39 -4.50
CA VAL A 37 -1.66 -1.88 -4.42
C VAL A 37 -1.33 -1.49 -2.98
N VAL A 38 -0.09 -1.72 -2.57
CA VAL A 38 0.45 -1.25 -1.29
C VAL A 38 1.28 -0.02 -1.60
N VAL A 39 0.88 1.10 -1.03
CA VAL A 39 1.51 2.41 -1.22
C VAL A 39 2.18 2.81 0.09
N GLU A 40 3.41 3.31 -0.01
CA GLU A 40 4.18 3.73 1.16
C GLU A 40 3.48 4.84 1.94
N GLY A 41 3.41 4.71 3.27
CA GLY A 41 2.85 5.73 4.16
C GLY A 41 1.35 6.00 4.02
N CYS A 42 0.63 5.18 3.26
CA CYS A 42 -0.82 5.24 3.12
C CYS A 42 -1.47 4.01 3.78
N LYS A 43 -2.65 4.22 4.38
CA LYS A 43 -3.46 3.19 5.02
C LYS A 43 -2.67 2.36 6.04
N VAL A 44 -1.99 3.06 6.95
CA VAL A 44 -1.17 2.44 8.00
C VAL A 44 -2.07 1.88 9.09
N ALA A 45 -2.05 0.57 9.27
CA ALA A 45 -2.75 -0.11 10.36
C ALA A 45 -1.74 -0.57 11.43
N LYS A 46 -2.10 -0.35 12.70
CA LYS A 46 -1.36 -0.92 13.84
C LYS A 46 -1.74 -2.39 13.96
N LYS A 47 -0.81 -3.29 13.63
CA LYS A 47 -0.97 -4.71 13.87
C LYS A 47 -0.33 -5.07 15.21
N ALA A 48 -1.15 -5.55 16.14
CA ALA A 48 -0.65 -6.13 17.38
C ALA A 48 0.07 -7.46 17.05
N ILE A 49 1.35 -7.53 17.41
CA ILE A 49 2.16 -8.74 17.27
C ILE A 49 2.29 -9.37 18.65
N LYS A 50 1.81 -10.61 18.78
CA LYS A 50 2.07 -11.42 19.97
C LYS A 50 3.58 -11.68 20.06
N PRO A 51 4.17 -11.59 21.27
CA PRO A 51 5.58 -11.89 21.46
C PRO A 51 5.88 -13.32 20.96
N ASN A 52 6.96 -13.45 20.20
CA ASN A 52 7.43 -14.71 19.61
C ASN A 52 8.96 -14.66 19.56
N ASP A 53 9.66 -15.77 19.34
CA ASP A 53 11.14 -15.84 19.39
C ASP A 53 11.87 -14.77 18.54
N LYS A 54 11.26 -14.33 17.43
CA LYS A 54 11.82 -13.28 16.56
C LYS A 54 11.56 -11.85 17.05
N ASN A 55 10.57 -11.64 17.92
CA ASN A 55 10.18 -10.35 18.51
C ASN A 55 9.82 -10.56 20.00
N PRO A 56 10.83 -10.71 20.89
CA PRO A 56 10.62 -11.03 22.30
C PRO A 56 9.87 -9.93 23.09
N ASN A 57 10.02 -8.66 22.69
CA ASN A 57 9.33 -7.55 23.35
C ASN A 57 7.85 -7.40 22.95
N GLY A 58 7.34 -8.20 22.00
CA GLY A 58 6.02 -7.98 21.40
C GLY A 58 5.88 -6.54 20.85
N GLY A 59 4.64 -6.10 20.61
CA GLY A 59 4.35 -4.68 20.35
C GLY A 59 3.45 -4.42 19.16
N PHE A 60 3.40 -3.16 18.74
CA PHE A 60 2.63 -2.70 17.59
C PHE A 60 3.55 -2.52 16.40
N ALA A 61 3.35 -3.32 15.35
CA ALA A 61 3.98 -3.05 14.07
C ALA A 61 3.05 -2.18 13.21
N ASN A 62 3.60 -1.10 12.67
CA ASN A 62 2.92 -0.32 11.65
C ASN A 62 3.00 -1.11 10.34
N LYS A 63 1.84 -1.48 9.80
CA LYS A 63 1.76 -2.20 8.53
C LYS A 63 0.88 -1.43 7.57
N GLU A 64 1.43 -1.15 6.39
CA GLU A 64 0.68 -0.55 5.30
C GLU A 64 -0.29 -1.57 4.74
N MET A 65 -1.53 -1.14 4.59
CA MET A 65 -2.61 -1.97 4.07
C MET A 65 -2.80 -1.72 2.58
N PRO A 66 -3.30 -2.73 1.85
CA PRO A 66 -3.61 -2.56 0.44
C PRO A 66 -4.73 -1.55 0.22
N ILE A 67 -4.54 -0.73 -0.82
CA ILE A 67 -5.48 0.22 -1.38
C ILE A 67 -5.97 -0.33 -2.73
N HIS A 68 -7.23 -0.10 -3.06
CA HIS A 68 -7.78 -0.54 -4.33
C HIS A 68 -7.22 0.32 -5.48
N ILE A 69 -6.95 -0.29 -6.63
CA ILE A 69 -6.34 0.40 -7.78
C ILE A 69 -7.18 1.58 -8.30
N SER A 70 -8.50 1.55 -8.12
CA SER A 70 -9.39 2.66 -8.50
C SER A 70 -9.20 3.94 -7.68
N ASN A 71 -8.60 3.83 -6.49
CA ASN A 71 -8.42 4.96 -5.58
C ASN A 71 -7.05 5.62 -5.74
N VAL A 72 -6.23 5.15 -6.69
CA VAL A 72 -4.89 5.66 -6.96
C VAL A 72 -4.74 6.07 -8.42
N ALA A 73 -4.08 7.20 -8.65
CA ALA A 73 -3.66 7.68 -9.96
C ALA A 73 -2.15 7.56 -10.08
N LYS A 74 -1.63 7.08 -11.21
CA LYS A 74 -0.21 7.21 -11.53
C LYS A 74 0.11 8.69 -11.73
N VAL A 75 1.15 9.17 -11.06
CA VAL A 75 1.67 10.53 -11.29
C VAL A 75 2.97 10.34 -12.05
N GLU A 76 3.00 10.80 -13.29
CA GLU A 76 4.26 10.99 -14.01
C GLU A 76 4.78 12.35 -13.55
N ALA A 77 5.83 12.33 -12.74
CA ALA A 77 6.68 13.50 -12.63
C ALA A 77 7.48 13.53 -13.93
N GLU A 78 7.25 14.58 -14.74
CA GLU A 78 8.13 14.96 -15.85
C GLU A 78 9.59 15.09 -15.39
#